data_AF-A0A832IUP4-F1
#
_entry.id   AF-A0A832IUP4-F1
#
_cell.length_a   1.000
_cell.length_b   1.000
_cell.length_c   1.000
_cell.angle_alpha   90.00
_cell.angle_beta   90.00
_cell.angle_gamma   90.00
#
_symmetry.space_group_name_H-M   'P 1'
#
loop_
_entity.id
_entity.type
_entity.pdbx_description
1 polymer ?
#
loop_
_entity_poly.entity_id
_entity_poly.type
_entity_poly.pdbx_seq_one_letter_code
_entity_poly.pdbx_strand_id
1 'polypeptide(L)'
;SKHLLSRQETAKYLRLEHDGVTEFRAGVVIGAGNSSFEIVRSLATKLPFIFRPYEREGLCQPIFVDDVVAYLTHALMHPAYYNQIAEIGSEDVLTYSQMVQIYAATVLNKKLIAIPLPFFEKILTPYLLGRIISRMSGIPAILIERLLEGMFSAAIIGDHPLSKIDPQCPVVPKSYAEAVKIAAKRDEEALYQSVWATPYELSVFNPKKSKQFLYMSSQEKEGMLFETYSKVIDTKDIDTVFERVKNIGGMTGYYSPKWLWQIRGWIDIVLGGRGLMAKRRNPRLIRVGDRIDFWIVTFYQNLPHNKVLRLKADMITPGDAWLQFTIHPLEDEEKALFTLTAYFEPHGILGYLYWYSLYFIHKTIFKTMVERMTAVDPTHT
;
A
#
# COMPACT_ATOMS: atom_id res chain seq x y z
N SER A 1 9.01 -6.98 -23.16
CA SER A 1 8.26 -7.70 -22.09
C SER A 1 6.89 -8.15 -22.58
N LYS A 2 6.37 -9.32 -22.15
CA LYS A 2 5.04 -9.83 -22.52
C LYS A 2 3.90 -8.87 -22.12
N HIS A 3 4.03 -8.19 -20.99
CA HIS A 3 3.02 -7.22 -20.53
C HIS A 3 2.90 -6.00 -21.47
N LEU A 4 4.04 -5.46 -21.93
CA LEU A 4 4.05 -4.33 -22.87
C LEU A 4 3.45 -4.72 -24.23
N LEU A 5 3.78 -5.92 -24.72
CA LEU A 5 3.18 -6.46 -25.95
C LEU A 5 1.66 -6.60 -25.82
N SER A 6 1.16 -7.10 -24.68
CA SER A 6 -0.27 -7.19 -24.42
C SER A 6 -0.97 -5.82 -24.52
N ARG A 7 -0.33 -4.74 -24.04
CA ARG A 7 -0.90 -3.38 -24.13
C ARG A 7 -0.96 -2.88 -25.57
N GLN A 8 0.09 -3.14 -26.35
CA GLN A 8 0.14 -2.77 -27.76
C GLN A 8 -0.90 -3.54 -28.59
N GLU A 9 -1.09 -4.83 -28.32
CA GLU A 9 -2.13 -5.65 -28.95
C GLU A 9 -3.53 -5.12 -28.60
N THR A 10 -3.81 -4.79 -27.33
CA THR A 10 -5.08 -4.16 -26.95
C THR A 10 -5.32 -2.87 -27.72
N ALA A 11 -4.32 -1.98 -27.80
CA ALA A 11 -4.45 -0.73 -28.54
C ALA A 11 -4.67 -0.95 -30.05
N LYS A 12 -4.00 -1.95 -30.62
CA LYS A 12 -4.18 -2.36 -32.02
C LYS A 12 -5.61 -2.82 -32.30
N TYR A 13 -6.16 -3.71 -31.47
CA TYR A 13 -7.55 -4.17 -31.63
C TYR A 13 -8.56 -3.04 -31.45
N LEU A 14 -8.35 -2.15 -30.47
CA LEU A 14 -9.22 -0.97 -30.30
C LEU A 14 -9.24 -0.08 -31.55
N ARG A 15 -8.08 0.16 -32.18
CA ARG A 15 -8.01 0.92 -33.44
C ARG A 15 -8.64 0.22 -34.64
N LEU A 16 -8.70 -1.13 -34.64
CA LEU A 16 -9.31 -1.89 -35.72
C LEU A 16 -10.84 -1.87 -35.65
N GLU A 17 -11.40 -1.87 -34.43
CA GLU A 17 -12.84 -1.97 -34.17
C GLU A 17 -13.53 -0.61 -34.01
N HIS A 18 -12.77 0.48 -33.82
CA HIS A 18 -13.32 1.81 -33.56
C HIS A 18 -12.60 2.90 -34.35
N ASP A 19 -13.36 3.80 -34.94
CA ASP A 19 -12.84 5.02 -35.57
C ASP A 19 -12.50 6.08 -34.51
N GLY A 20 -11.45 6.88 -34.76
CA GLY A 20 -11.09 8.03 -33.94
C GLY A 20 -10.25 7.69 -32.70
N VAL A 21 -9.70 6.47 -32.61
CA VAL A 21 -8.92 6.04 -31.44
C VAL A 21 -7.54 6.70 -31.43
N THR A 22 -7.32 7.59 -30.47
CA THR A 22 -6.00 8.17 -30.17
C THR A 22 -5.32 7.34 -29.09
N GLU A 23 -4.12 6.80 -29.35
CA GLU A 23 -3.33 6.04 -28.39
C GLU A 23 -2.23 6.92 -27.77
N PHE A 24 -2.34 7.24 -26.48
CA PHE A 24 -1.20 7.81 -25.74
C PHE A 24 -0.35 6.70 -25.11
N ARG A 25 0.93 6.68 -25.48
CA ARG A 25 1.94 5.77 -24.93
C ARG A 25 2.84 6.52 -23.96
N ALA A 26 2.56 6.36 -22.68
CA ALA A 26 3.42 6.87 -21.62
C ALA A 26 4.43 5.82 -21.17
N GLY A 27 5.61 6.27 -20.77
CA GLY A 27 6.55 5.48 -19.97
C GLY A 27 6.02 5.26 -18.55
N VAL A 28 6.89 5.37 -17.55
CA VAL A 28 6.49 5.17 -16.14
C VAL A 28 5.75 6.40 -15.63
N VAL A 29 4.42 6.30 -15.45
CA VAL A 29 3.62 7.40 -14.90
C VAL A 29 3.90 7.56 -13.40
N ILE A 30 4.11 8.79 -12.94
CA ILE A 30 4.46 9.12 -11.56
C ILE A 30 3.42 10.06 -10.98
N GLY A 31 2.85 9.71 -9.84
CA GLY A 31 1.82 10.50 -9.16
C GLY A 31 1.44 9.89 -7.82
N ALA A 32 0.95 10.72 -6.90
CA ALA A 32 0.43 10.26 -5.62
C ALA A 32 -0.72 9.27 -5.86
N GLY A 33 -0.68 8.13 -5.18
CA GLY A 33 -1.69 7.09 -5.37
C GLY A 33 -1.53 6.24 -6.63
N ASN A 34 -0.36 6.25 -7.30
CA ASN A 34 -0.01 5.28 -8.35
C ASN A 34 0.97 4.21 -7.83
N SER A 35 0.78 2.96 -8.26
CA SER A 35 1.68 1.81 -8.06
C SER A 35 3.16 2.10 -8.34
N SER A 36 3.50 2.73 -9.46
CA SER A 36 4.90 3.00 -9.82
C SER A 36 5.56 3.94 -8.81
N PHE A 37 4.84 4.98 -8.37
CA PHE A 37 5.30 5.89 -7.34
C PHE A 37 5.46 5.18 -5.98
N GLU A 38 4.49 4.36 -5.57
CA GLU A 38 4.55 3.58 -4.33
C GLU A 38 5.77 2.65 -4.28
N ILE A 39 6.10 2.04 -5.41
CA ILE A 39 7.22 1.11 -5.52
C ILE A 39 8.55 1.85 -5.39
N VAL A 40 8.75 2.93 -6.15
CA VAL A 40 9.95 3.77 -6.03
C VAL A 40 10.11 4.28 -4.59
N ARG A 41 9.05 4.87 -4.02
CA ARG A 41 9.02 5.40 -2.66
C ARG A 41 9.36 4.34 -1.62
N SER A 42 8.77 3.14 -1.75
CA SER A 42 9.01 2.06 -0.81
C SER A 42 10.45 1.54 -0.91
N LEU A 43 11.00 1.40 -2.12
CA LEU A 43 12.38 0.95 -2.32
C LEU A 43 13.36 1.97 -1.72
N ALA A 44 13.17 3.26 -2.00
CA ALA A 44 14.04 4.32 -1.49
C ALA A 44 14.01 4.45 0.04
N THR A 45 12.81 4.34 0.62
CA THR A 45 12.60 4.48 2.07
C THR A 45 13.13 3.27 2.84
N LYS A 46 12.92 2.06 2.33
CA LYS A 46 13.14 0.83 3.11
C LYS A 46 14.46 0.13 2.84
N LEU A 47 15.02 0.25 1.63
CA LEU A 47 16.26 -0.43 1.30
C LEU A 47 17.49 0.41 1.70
N PRO A 48 18.53 -0.21 2.26
CA PRO A 48 19.79 0.47 2.52
C PRO A 48 20.57 0.75 1.22
N PHE A 49 20.42 -0.09 0.20
CA PHE A 49 21.04 0.02 -1.12
C PHE A 49 20.11 -0.56 -2.20
N ILE A 50 20.27 -0.14 -3.45
CA ILE A 50 19.55 -0.70 -4.60
C ILE A 50 20.42 -1.78 -5.22
N PHE A 51 19.84 -2.96 -5.43
CA PHE A 51 20.44 -3.96 -6.30
C PHE A 51 20.12 -3.63 -7.74
N ARG A 52 21.14 -3.53 -8.58
CA ARG A 52 20.95 -3.36 -10.02
C ARG A 52 21.54 -4.52 -10.82
N PRO A 53 20.92 -4.89 -11.96
CA PRO A 53 21.50 -5.85 -12.89
C PRO A 53 22.92 -5.41 -13.30
N TYR A 54 23.83 -6.39 -13.42
CA TYR A 54 25.20 -6.12 -13.84
C TYR A 54 25.30 -5.79 -15.34
N GLU A 55 24.56 -6.52 -16.17
CA GLU A 55 24.73 -6.49 -17.64
C GLU A 55 23.92 -5.38 -18.30
N ARG A 56 22.62 -5.27 -18.00
CA ARG A 56 21.76 -4.26 -18.65
C ARG A 56 20.60 -3.83 -17.77
N GLU A 57 20.35 -2.52 -17.74
CA GLU A 57 19.10 -1.94 -17.28
C GLU A 57 18.33 -1.35 -18.47
N GLY A 58 17.02 -1.54 -18.48
CA GLY A 58 16.12 -0.84 -19.39
C GLY A 58 16.06 0.64 -19.02
N LEU A 59 16.06 1.49 -20.04
CA LEU A 59 15.81 2.91 -19.91
C LEU A 59 14.31 3.17 -19.95
N CYS A 60 13.85 4.15 -19.19
CA CYS A 60 12.49 4.64 -19.25
C CYS A 60 12.48 6.17 -19.22
N GLN A 61 11.46 6.75 -19.85
CA GLN A 61 11.13 8.16 -19.69
C GLN A 61 9.89 8.27 -18.82
N PRO A 62 10.04 8.54 -17.50
CA PRO A 62 8.89 8.71 -16.65
C PRO A 62 8.12 9.98 -17.02
N ILE A 63 6.86 10.06 -16.62
CA ILE A 63 6.01 11.23 -16.86
C ILE A 63 5.14 11.50 -15.65
N PHE A 64 4.95 12.77 -15.30
CA PHE A 64 4.07 13.12 -14.20
C PHE A 64 2.59 12.94 -14.58
N VAL A 65 1.78 12.46 -13.65
CA VAL A 65 0.36 12.15 -13.91
C VAL A 65 -0.43 13.38 -14.37
N ASP A 66 -0.16 14.57 -13.80
CA ASP A 66 -0.87 15.79 -14.21
C ASP A 66 -0.51 16.18 -15.65
N ASP A 67 0.72 15.90 -16.10
CA ASP A 67 1.13 16.18 -17.48
C ASP A 67 0.45 15.21 -18.46
N VAL A 68 0.27 13.93 -18.08
CA VAL A 68 -0.55 12.99 -18.86
C VAL A 68 -1.98 13.49 -18.98
N VAL A 69 -2.58 13.96 -17.89
CA VAL A 69 -3.92 14.55 -17.91
C VAL A 69 -3.95 15.80 -18.79
N ALA A 70 -2.92 16.65 -18.74
CA ALA A 70 -2.81 17.82 -19.59
C ALA A 70 -2.74 17.45 -21.09
N TYR A 71 -1.94 16.44 -21.47
CA TYR A 71 -1.89 15.93 -22.84
C TYR A 71 -3.23 15.38 -23.30
N LEU A 72 -3.89 14.56 -22.48
CA LEU A 72 -5.21 14.01 -22.79
C LEU A 72 -6.24 15.13 -22.97
N THR A 73 -6.21 16.15 -22.09
CA THR A 73 -7.11 17.31 -22.16
C THR A 73 -6.87 18.13 -23.42
N HIS A 74 -5.61 18.40 -23.75
CA HIS A 74 -5.23 19.17 -24.93
C HIS A 74 -5.61 18.46 -26.24
N ALA A 75 -5.51 17.14 -26.27
CA ALA A 75 -5.90 16.34 -27.43
C ALA A 75 -7.42 16.25 -27.66
N LEU A 76 -8.24 16.62 -26.66
CA LEU A 76 -9.70 16.60 -26.82
C LEU A 76 -10.11 17.53 -27.96
N MET A 77 -10.85 16.98 -28.92
CA MET A 77 -11.35 17.71 -30.10
C MET A 77 -10.26 18.33 -30.97
N HIS A 78 -9.00 17.90 -30.83
CA HIS A 78 -7.89 18.39 -31.64
C HIS A 78 -7.66 17.45 -32.84
N PRO A 79 -8.01 17.85 -34.08
CA PRO A 79 -8.05 16.92 -35.22
C PRO A 79 -6.73 16.23 -35.55
N ALA A 80 -5.60 16.87 -35.25
CA ALA A 80 -4.27 16.30 -35.46
C ALA A 80 -4.06 14.97 -34.70
N TYR A 81 -4.78 14.74 -33.60
CA TYR A 81 -4.63 13.54 -32.76
C TYR A 81 -5.47 12.36 -33.22
N TYR A 82 -6.46 12.57 -34.09
CA TYR A 82 -7.38 11.50 -34.49
C TYR A 82 -6.63 10.35 -35.16
N ASN A 83 -6.87 9.13 -34.67
CA ASN A 83 -6.23 7.90 -35.12
C ASN A 83 -4.69 7.89 -34.98
N GLN A 84 -4.13 8.74 -34.13
CA GLN A 84 -2.68 8.81 -33.91
C GLN A 84 -2.21 7.96 -32.73
N ILE A 85 -0.92 7.62 -32.78
CA ILE A 85 -0.16 7.09 -31.64
C ILE A 85 0.76 8.22 -31.18
N ALA A 86 0.60 8.69 -29.94
CA ALA A 86 1.42 9.74 -29.36
C ALA A 86 2.23 9.19 -28.18
N GLU A 87 3.55 9.09 -28.34
CA GLU A 87 4.47 8.74 -27.26
C GLU A 87 4.83 9.98 -26.45
N ILE A 88 4.59 9.90 -25.14
CA ILE A 88 4.76 10.99 -24.16
C ILE A 88 5.69 10.55 -23.02
N GLY A 89 6.51 11.49 -22.56
CA GLY A 89 7.52 11.28 -21.53
C GLY A 89 8.07 12.62 -21.04
N SER A 90 8.78 12.61 -19.92
CA SER A 90 9.66 13.73 -19.55
C SER A 90 10.95 13.68 -20.38
N GLU A 91 11.72 14.77 -20.28
CA GLU A 91 13.06 14.85 -20.89
C GLU A 91 14.07 13.90 -20.21
N ASP A 92 13.77 13.45 -18.99
CA ASP A 92 14.65 12.59 -18.22
C ASP A 92 14.60 11.14 -18.76
N VAL A 93 15.70 10.68 -19.35
CA VAL A 93 15.90 9.27 -19.71
C VAL A 93 16.65 8.58 -18.58
N LEU A 94 15.96 7.73 -17.83
CA LEU A 94 16.46 7.16 -16.58
C LEU A 94 16.42 5.64 -16.57
N THR A 95 17.30 5.02 -15.81
CA THR A 95 17.11 3.64 -15.35
C THR A 95 16.22 3.61 -14.11
N TYR A 96 15.64 2.44 -13.81
CA TYR A 96 14.88 2.25 -12.57
C TYR A 96 15.74 2.49 -11.32
N SER A 97 17.02 2.12 -11.33
CA SER A 97 17.92 2.41 -10.22
C SER A 97 18.11 3.92 -10.02
N GLN A 98 18.29 4.67 -11.11
CA GLN A 98 18.39 6.13 -11.08
C GLN A 98 17.10 6.78 -10.55
N MET A 99 15.92 6.29 -10.96
CA MET A 99 14.64 6.76 -10.44
C MET A 99 14.56 6.66 -8.92
N VAL A 100 14.92 5.49 -8.36
CA VAL A 100 14.92 5.28 -6.90
C VAL A 100 15.97 6.16 -6.20
N GLN A 101 17.15 6.34 -6.81
CA GLN A 101 18.19 7.23 -6.29
C GLN A 101 17.76 8.70 -6.27
N ILE A 102 17.13 9.19 -7.35
CA ILE A 102 16.62 10.56 -7.45
C ILE A 102 15.53 10.77 -6.39
N TYR A 103 14.60 9.83 -6.22
CA TYR A 103 13.62 9.91 -5.14
C TYR A 103 14.28 10.03 -3.76
N ALA A 104 15.25 9.15 -3.47
CA ALA A 104 15.96 9.15 -2.18
C ALA A 104 16.69 10.48 -1.94
N ALA A 105 17.34 11.03 -2.95
CA ALA A 105 18.06 12.29 -2.84
C ALA A 105 17.12 13.50 -2.70
N THR A 106 16.03 13.54 -3.49
CA THR A 106 15.15 14.71 -3.59
C THR A 106 14.10 14.80 -2.48
N VAL A 107 13.58 13.66 -2.01
CA VAL A 107 12.50 13.59 -1.01
C VAL A 107 13.05 13.19 0.36
N LEU A 108 13.94 12.21 0.43
CA LEU A 108 14.44 11.67 1.70
C LEU A 108 15.76 12.31 2.15
N ASN A 109 16.36 13.18 1.32
CA ASN A 109 17.71 13.71 1.51
C ASN A 109 18.76 12.62 1.83
N LYS A 110 18.61 11.46 1.17
CA LYS A 110 19.42 10.26 1.41
C LYS A 110 20.15 9.87 0.13
N LYS A 111 21.48 9.69 0.22
CA LYS A 111 22.27 9.12 -0.87
C LYS A 111 22.16 7.60 -0.86
N LEU A 112 21.58 7.03 -1.90
CA LEU A 112 21.36 5.59 -1.99
C LEU A 112 22.31 4.96 -3.00
N ILE A 113 23.08 3.97 -2.56
CA ILE A 113 24.12 3.34 -3.38
C ILE A 113 23.47 2.24 -4.23
N ALA A 114 23.73 2.25 -5.53
CA ALA A 114 23.31 1.19 -6.44
C ALA A 114 24.46 0.19 -6.65
N ILE A 115 24.28 -1.03 -6.15
CA ILE A 115 25.29 -2.08 -6.18
C ILE A 115 24.99 -3.02 -7.36
N PRO A 116 25.92 -3.16 -8.33
CA PRO A 116 25.75 -4.12 -9.41
C PRO A 116 25.91 -5.54 -8.87
N LEU A 117 24.92 -6.40 -9.09
CA LEU A 117 24.99 -7.81 -8.69
C LEU A 117 25.40 -8.68 -9.87
N PRO A 118 26.61 -9.29 -9.86
CA PRO A 118 26.96 -10.30 -10.86
C PRO A 118 26.02 -11.50 -10.72
N PHE A 119 25.61 -12.10 -11.85
CA PHE A 119 24.67 -13.23 -11.91
C PHE A 119 23.24 -12.96 -11.41
N PHE A 120 22.85 -11.70 -11.22
CA PHE A 120 21.50 -11.30 -10.78
C PHE A 120 20.39 -12.00 -11.56
N GLU A 121 20.49 -12.00 -12.89
CA GLU A 121 19.50 -12.60 -13.81
C GLU A 121 19.51 -14.13 -13.80
N LYS A 122 20.61 -14.75 -13.36
CA LYS A 122 20.76 -16.22 -13.31
C LYS A 122 20.36 -16.81 -11.95
N ILE A 123 20.50 -16.07 -10.86
CA ILE A 123 20.30 -16.55 -9.48
C ILE A 123 18.93 -16.13 -8.92
N LEU A 124 18.44 -14.94 -9.29
CA LEU A 124 17.18 -14.39 -8.75
C LEU A 124 16.17 -14.16 -9.88
N THR A 125 15.26 -15.13 -10.04
CA THR A 125 14.12 -14.94 -10.94
C THR A 125 13.26 -13.75 -10.47
N PRO A 126 12.61 -13.01 -11.39
CA PRO A 126 11.67 -11.93 -11.05
C PRO A 126 10.62 -12.35 -10.01
N TYR A 127 10.18 -13.61 -10.07
CA TYR A 127 9.29 -14.23 -9.10
C TYR A 127 9.88 -14.26 -7.67
N LEU A 128 11.10 -14.77 -7.50
CA LEU A 128 11.72 -14.88 -6.17
C LEU A 128 12.01 -13.49 -5.58
N LEU A 129 12.57 -12.60 -6.41
CA LEU A 129 12.90 -11.25 -6.00
C LEU A 129 11.63 -10.43 -5.69
N GLY A 130 10.57 -10.60 -6.49
CA GLY A 130 9.26 -10.00 -6.25
C GLY A 130 8.72 -10.35 -4.86
N ARG A 131 8.87 -11.61 -4.43
CA ARG A 131 8.46 -12.05 -3.08
C ARG A 131 9.34 -11.48 -1.96
N ILE A 132 10.65 -11.43 -2.16
CA ILE A 132 11.58 -10.83 -1.18
C ILE A 132 11.27 -9.35 -0.99
N ILE A 133 11.20 -8.60 -2.09
CA ILE A 133 10.88 -7.16 -2.07
C ILE A 133 9.46 -6.96 -1.54
N SER A 134 8.48 -7.79 -1.90
CA SER A 134 7.10 -7.71 -1.39
C SER A 134 7.06 -7.83 0.13
N ARG A 135 7.82 -8.77 0.70
CA ARG A 135 7.92 -8.97 2.14
C ARG A 135 8.48 -7.73 2.86
N MET A 136 9.47 -7.08 2.26
CA MET A 136 10.10 -5.87 2.84
C MET A 136 9.24 -4.61 2.62
N SER A 137 8.66 -4.47 1.42
CA SER A 137 7.94 -3.28 0.97
C SER A 137 6.47 -3.27 1.36
N GLY A 138 5.87 -4.42 1.62
CA GLY A 138 4.42 -4.56 1.85
C GLY A 138 3.59 -4.49 0.55
N ILE A 139 4.23 -4.27 -0.61
CA ILE A 139 3.60 -4.17 -1.92
C ILE A 139 3.32 -5.58 -2.46
N PRO A 140 2.18 -5.84 -3.12
CA PRO A 140 1.89 -7.12 -3.76
C PRO A 140 3.05 -7.66 -4.62
N ALA A 141 3.46 -8.91 -4.38
CA ALA A 141 4.57 -9.54 -5.12
C ALA A 141 4.35 -9.53 -6.64
N ILE A 142 3.11 -9.69 -7.09
CA ILE A 142 2.75 -9.64 -8.51
C ILE A 142 3.05 -8.29 -9.16
N LEU A 143 2.86 -7.17 -8.45
CA LEU A 143 3.16 -5.83 -8.98
C LEU A 143 4.66 -5.64 -9.16
N ILE A 144 5.43 -6.09 -8.16
CA ILE A 144 6.89 -6.01 -8.20
C ILE A 144 7.43 -6.93 -9.30
N GLU A 145 6.94 -8.17 -9.38
CA GLU A 145 7.34 -9.15 -10.41
C GLU A 145 7.13 -8.60 -11.82
N ARG A 146 5.95 -8.02 -12.12
CA ARG A 146 5.67 -7.43 -13.44
C ARG A 146 6.57 -6.25 -13.77
N LEU A 147 6.97 -5.47 -12.77
CA LEU A 147 7.93 -4.39 -12.97
C LEU A 147 9.34 -4.92 -13.17
N LEU A 148 9.77 -5.94 -12.42
CA LEU A 148 11.05 -6.62 -12.64
C LEU A 148 11.12 -7.25 -14.04
N GLU A 149 10.04 -7.84 -14.54
CA GLU A 149 9.94 -8.31 -15.93
C GLU A 149 10.01 -7.15 -16.94
N GLY A 150 9.50 -5.97 -16.58
CA GLY A 150 9.54 -4.75 -17.38
C GLY A 150 10.88 -4.00 -17.32
N MET A 151 11.67 -4.17 -16.26
CA MET A 151 12.91 -3.44 -15.99
C MET A 151 14.00 -3.64 -17.05
N PHE A 152 13.93 -4.73 -17.82
CA PHE A 152 14.86 -5.02 -18.92
C PHE A 152 14.39 -4.47 -20.27
N SER A 153 13.13 -4.01 -20.37
CA SER A 153 12.57 -3.44 -21.60
C SER A 153 12.73 -1.92 -21.60
N ALA A 154 13.11 -1.36 -22.75
CA ALA A 154 13.13 0.09 -22.92
C ALA A 154 11.68 0.62 -23.02
N ALA A 155 11.36 1.64 -22.22
CA ALA A 155 10.11 2.37 -22.22
C ALA A 155 10.40 3.87 -22.43
N ILE A 156 11.07 4.15 -23.54
CA ILE A 156 11.44 5.48 -24.02
C ILE A 156 10.60 5.84 -25.24
N ILE A 157 10.46 7.12 -25.51
CA ILE A 157 9.87 7.63 -26.75
C ILE A 157 10.70 7.11 -27.93
N GLY A 158 10.01 6.53 -28.92
CA GLY A 158 10.60 5.88 -30.07
C GLY A 158 10.08 6.51 -31.37
N ASP A 159 9.37 5.72 -32.16
CA ASP A 159 9.01 6.07 -33.53
C ASP A 159 7.91 7.14 -33.62
N HIS A 160 7.12 7.29 -32.55
CA HIS A 160 5.91 8.12 -32.54
C HIS A 160 5.96 9.26 -31.50
N PRO A 161 7.01 10.11 -31.48
CA PRO A 161 7.07 11.21 -30.54
C PRO A 161 5.91 12.18 -30.78
N LEU A 162 5.31 12.67 -29.70
CA LEU A 162 4.22 13.65 -29.76
C LEU A 162 4.54 14.85 -30.66
N SER A 163 5.79 15.30 -30.70
CA SER A 163 6.24 16.45 -31.50
C SER A 163 6.05 16.26 -33.01
N LYS A 164 5.90 15.02 -33.52
CA LYS A 164 5.53 14.78 -34.93
C LYS A 164 4.05 15.03 -35.21
N ILE A 165 3.20 14.94 -34.19
CA ILE A 165 1.75 15.09 -34.29
C ILE A 165 1.35 16.53 -34.00
N ASP A 166 1.87 17.08 -32.90
CA ASP A 166 1.62 18.44 -32.47
C ASP A 166 2.92 19.11 -32.00
N PRO A 167 3.66 19.76 -32.91
CA PRO A 167 4.87 20.50 -32.57
C PRO A 167 4.63 21.72 -31.68
N GLN A 168 3.38 22.20 -31.60
CA GLN A 168 2.99 23.41 -30.85
C GLN A 168 2.27 23.08 -29.55
N CYS A 169 2.30 21.82 -29.10
CA CYS A 169 1.67 21.40 -27.88
C CYS A 169 2.19 22.25 -26.70
N PRO A 170 1.31 22.93 -25.94
CA PRO A 170 1.72 23.86 -24.89
C PRO A 170 2.14 23.15 -23.59
N VAL A 171 1.95 21.83 -23.51
CA VAL A 171 2.24 21.03 -22.33
C VAL A 171 3.76 20.85 -22.19
N VAL A 172 4.33 21.40 -21.12
CA VAL A 172 5.74 21.21 -20.76
C VAL A 172 5.81 20.14 -19.66
N PRO A 173 6.32 18.93 -19.96
CA PRO A 173 6.39 17.87 -18.96
C PRO A 173 7.40 18.23 -17.87
N LYS A 174 7.05 17.95 -16.61
CA LYS A 174 7.93 18.19 -15.47
C LYS A 174 9.10 17.21 -15.49
N SER A 175 10.22 17.66 -14.92
CA SER A 175 11.31 16.74 -14.60
C SER A 175 10.83 15.68 -13.61
N TYR A 176 11.45 14.51 -13.66
CA TYR A 176 11.19 13.42 -12.74
C TYR A 176 11.41 13.85 -11.28
N ALA A 177 12.46 14.66 -11.02
CA ALA A 177 12.78 15.18 -9.70
C ALA A 177 11.67 16.08 -9.13
N GLU A 178 11.04 16.93 -9.95
CA GLU A 178 9.89 17.74 -9.55
C GLU A 178 8.65 16.89 -9.35
N ALA A 179 8.39 15.95 -10.28
CA ALA A 179 7.26 15.04 -10.21
C ALA A 179 7.22 14.24 -8.91
N VAL A 180 8.36 13.68 -8.47
CA VAL A 180 8.42 12.91 -7.22
C VAL A 180 8.28 13.78 -5.98
N LYS A 181 8.78 15.03 -5.99
CA LYS A 181 8.58 15.97 -4.87
C LYS A 181 7.11 16.33 -4.70
N ILE A 182 6.43 16.66 -5.80
CA ILE A 182 4.99 16.98 -5.78
C ILE A 182 4.20 15.75 -5.34
N ALA A 183 4.49 14.57 -5.90
CA ALA A 183 3.81 13.34 -5.55
C ALA A 183 4.03 12.96 -4.07
N ALA A 184 5.24 13.12 -3.53
CA ALA A 184 5.53 12.88 -2.12
C ALA A 184 4.77 13.84 -1.20
N LYS A 185 4.76 15.14 -1.51
CA LYS A 185 3.99 16.13 -0.75
C LYS A 185 2.49 15.79 -0.74
N ARG A 186 1.91 15.49 -1.90
CA ARG A 186 0.49 15.10 -2.03
C ARG A 186 0.17 13.80 -1.28
N ASP A 187 1.12 12.86 -1.22
CA ASP A 187 0.99 11.62 -0.45
C ASP A 187 1.00 11.88 1.06
N GLU A 188 1.90 12.77 1.54
CA GLU A 188 1.98 13.21 2.94
C GLU A 188 0.71 13.93 3.40
N GLU A 189 0.19 14.83 2.56
CA GLU A 189 -1.06 15.55 2.79
C GLU A 189 -2.31 14.68 2.62
N ALA A 190 -2.13 13.40 2.23
CA ALA A 190 -3.22 12.45 2.04
C ALA A 190 -4.32 12.95 1.08
N LEU A 191 -3.94 13.71 0.04
CA LEU A 191 -4.88 14.27 -0.94
C LEU A 191 -5.55 13.19 -1.82
N TYR A 192 -4.87 12.06 -2.05
CA TYR A 192 -5.38 10.95 -2.86
C TYR A 192 -5.32 9.63 -2.11
N GLN A 193 -6.34 8.78 -2.25
CA GLN A 193 -6.34 7.41 -1.72
C GLN A 193 -5.50 6.51 -2.64
N SER A 194 -4.46 5.87 -2.09
CA SER A 194 -3.60 4.94 -2.82
C SER A 194 -4.13 3.52 -2.64
N VAL A 195 -4.68 2.93 -3.71
CA VAL A 195 -5.18 1.53 -3.68
C VAL A 195 -4.05 0.53 -3.95
N TRP A 196 -2.88 0.98 -4.42
CA TRP A 196 -1.79 0.09 -4.85
C TRP A 196 -0.92 -0.45 -3.73
N ALA A 197 -0.89 0.25 -2.59
CA ALA A 197 -0.26 -0.25 -1.37
C ALA A 197 -1.18 -1.23 -0.61
N THR A 198 -2.42 -1.44 -1.07
CA THR A 198 -3.31 -2.43 -0.47
C THR A 198 -2.73 -3.84 -0.68
N PRO A 199 -2.91 -4.74 0.29
CA PRO A 199 -2.66 -6.18 0.11
C PRO A 199 -3.26 -6.69 -1.21
N TYR A 200 -2.61 -7.64 -1.86
CA TYR A 200 -3.10 -8.21 -3.12
C TYR A 200 -4.53 -8.75 -2.99
N GLU A 201 -4.83 -9.31 -1.82
CA GLU A 201 -6.12 -9.85 -1.40
C GLU A 201 -7.23 -8.79 -1.34
N LEU A 202 -6.86 -7.52 -1.10
CA LEU A 202 -7.72 -6.34 -1.09
C LEU A 202 -7.67 -5.53 -2.39
N SER A 203 -6.68 -5.79 -3.23
CA SER A 203 -6.49 -5.07 -4.48
C SER A 203 -7.51 -5.50 -5.54
N VAL A 204 -7.78 -4.62 -6.49
CA VAL A 204 -8.62 -4.87 -7.69
C VAL A 204 -8.18 -6.09 -8.53
N PHE A 205 -7.01 -6.68 -8.24
CA PHE A 205 -6.47 -7.82 -8.98
C PHE A 205 -7.01 -9.19 -8.54
N ASN A 206 -7.75 -9.29 -7.43
CA ASN A 206 -8.39 -10.55 -7.03
C ASN A 206 -9.91 -10.37 -6.81
N PRO A 207 -10.74 -10.49 -7.87
CA PRO A 207 -12.18 -10.30 -7.79
C PRO A 207 -12.86 -11.23 -6.78
N LYS A 208 -12.36 -12.47 -6.64
CA LYS A 208 -12.91 -13.49 -5.73
C LYS A 208 -12.61 -13.18 -4.26
N LYS A 209 -11.39 -12.73 -3.93
CA LYS A 209 -11.01 -12.37 -2.54
C LYS A 209 -11.41 -10.95 -2.13
N SER A 210 -11.55 -10.01 -3.06
CA SER A 210 -11.95 -8.62 -2.75
C SER A 210 -13.27 -8.52 -1.95
N LYS A 211 -14.19 -9.49 -2.14
CA LYS A 211 -15.48 -9.55 -1.43
C LYS A 211 -15.36 -10.02 0.02
N GLN A 212 -14.37 -10.83 0.39
CA GLN A 212 -14.28 -11.46 1.73
C GLN A 212 -13.64 -10.58 2.81
N PHE A 213 -13.00 -9.48 2.45
CA PHE A 213 -12.19 -8.69 3.40
C PHE A 213 -12.85 -7.37 3.82
N LEU A 214 -13.82 -6.87 3.06
CA LEU A 214 -14.51 -5.60 3.31
C LEU A 214 -15.75 -5.76 4.20
N TYR A 215 -16.29 -6.98 4.30
CA TYR A 215 -17.53 -7.24 5.02
C TYR A 215 -17.28 -8.22 6.16
N MET A 216 -17.68 -7.79 7.35
CA MET A 216 -18.12 -8.69 8.41
C MET A 216 -19.61 -8.42 8.47
N SER A 217 -20.39 -9.08 7.61
CA SER A 217 -21.85 -8.94 7.65
C SER A 217 -22.38 -9.56 8.93
N SER A 218 -23.53 -9.09 9.43
CA SER A 218 -24.14 -9.65 10.64
C SER A 218 -24.50 -11.15 10.49
N GLN A 219 -24.67 -11.65 9.26
CA GLN A 219 -24.86 -13.08 8.96
C GLN A 219 -23.55 -13.90 9.03
N GLU A 220 -22.39 -13.29 8.80
CA GLU A 220 -21.06 -13.96 8.90
C GLU A 220 -20.51 -14.01 10.34
N LYS A 221 -21.14 -13.32 11.30
CA LYS A 221 -20.78 -13.45 12.72
C LYS A 221 -21.28 -14.76 13.34
N GLU A 222 -22.22 -15.45 12.69
CA GLU A 222 -22.68 -16.78 13.12
C GLU A 222 -21.54 -17.80 12.94
N GLY A 223 -21.08 -18.39 14.05
CA GLY A 223 -20.01 -19.39 14.06
C GLY A 223 -18.59 -18.85 14.27
N MET A 224 -18.40 -17.53 14.28
CA MET A 224 -17.13 -16.94 14.72
C MET A 224 -16.99 -16.99 16.24
N LEU A 225 -15.76 -17.26 16.70
CA LEU A 225 -15.39 -17.11 18.10
C LEU A 225 -15.02 -15.64 18.32
N PHE A 226 -15.47 -15.06 19.44
CA PHE A 226 -15.12 -13.68 19.75
C PHE A 226 -14.91 -13.46 21.25
N GLU A 227 -14.08 -12.48 21.57
CA GLU A 227 -13.94 -11.93 22.90
C GLU A 227 -14.08 -10.41 22.85
N THR A 228 -14.88 -9.87 23.76
CA THR A 228 -15.14 -8.43 23.84
C THR A 228 -14.74 -7.91 25.21
N TYR A 229 -13.99 -6.80 25.20
CA TYR A 229 -13.58 -6.07 26.38
C TYR A 229 -13.99 -4.61 26.20
N SER A 230 -14.80 -4.11 27.13
CA SER A 230 -15.32 -2.74 27.08
C SER A 230 -14.99 -1.99 28.35
N LYS A 231 -14.84 -0.67 28.22
CA LYS A 231 -14.66 0.24 29.34
C LYS A 231 -15.32 1.59 29.03
N VAL A 232 -15.99 2.15 30.03
CA VAL A 232 -16.57 3.48 29.96
C VAL A 232 -15.46 4.52 30.08
N ILE A 233 -15.49 5.53 29.23
CA ILE A 233 -14.58 6.68 29.19
C ILE A 233 -15.40 7.97 29.12
N ASP A 234 -14.78 9.11 29.46
CA ASP A 234 -15.40 10.42 29.29
C ASP A 234 -15.40 10.81 27.80
N THR A 235 -16.42 11.54 27.33
CA THR A 235 -16.50 11.96 25.91
C THR A 235 -15.35 12.87 25.50
N LYS A 236 -14.80 13.66 26.43
CA LYS A 236 -13.59 14.49 26.20
C LYS A 236 -12.34 13.66 25.86
N ASP A 237 -12.28 12.40 26.29
CA ASP A 237 -11.13 11.53 26.10
C ASP A 237 -11.21 10.71 24.80
N ILE A 238 -12.33 10.77 24.07
CA ILE A 238 -12.58 9.99 22.85
C ILE A 238 -11.44 10.16 21.84
N ASP A 239 -11.03 11.40 21.55
CA ASP A 239 -9.97 11.67 20.58
C ASP A 239 -8.62 11.16 21.07
N THR A 240 -8.29 11.38 22.34
CA THR A 240 -7.04 10.91 22.96
C THR A 240 -6.93 9.38 22.94
N VAL A 241 -8.00 8.69 23.32
CA VAL A 241 -8.06 7.22 23.30
C VAL A 241 -7.97 6.71 21.87
N PHE A 242 -8.66 7.35 20.93
CA PHE A 242 -8.61 6.93 19.53
C PHE A 242 -7.25 7.19 18.90
N GLU A 243 -6.54 8.27 19.23
CA GLU A 243 -5.15 8.47 18.83
C GLU A 243 -4.24 7.34 19.34
N ARG A 244 -4.44 6.87 20.57
CA ARG A 244 -3.69 5.72 21.11
C ARG A 244 -4.01 4.43 20.36
N VAL A 245 -5.29 4.19 20.04
CA VAL A 245 -5.73 3.08 19.17
C VAL A 245 -5.08 3.18 17.79
N LYS A 246 -5.04 4.37 17.20
CA LYS A 246 -4.36 4.59 15.94
C LYS A 246 -2.87 4.28 16.07
N ASN A 247 -2.22 4.52 17.21
CA ASN A 247 -0.78 4.32 17.40
C ASN A 247 -0.32 2.89 17.75
N ILE A 248 -1.18 1.87 17.69
CA ILE A 248 -0.82 0.47 18.03
C ILE A 248 0.25 -0.14 17.09
N GLY A 249 1.07 -1.06 17.60
CA GLY A 249 2.13 -1.71 16.82
C GLY A 249 3.34 -0.82 16.56
N GLY A 250 4.24 -1.24 15.67
CA GLY A 250 5.49 -0.52 15.41
C GLY A 250 6.33 -0.26 16.68
N MET A 251 6.83 0.98 16.84
CA MET A 251 7.66 1.35 18.01
C MET A 251 6.85 1.45 19.31
N THR A 252 5.59 1.89 19.23
CA THR A 252 4.67 2.01 20.37
C THR A 252 4.35 0.63 20.95
N GLY A 253 4.17 -0.36 20.08
CA GLY A 253 3.71 -1.70 20.44
C GLY A 253 2.21 -1.72 20.74
N TYR A 254 1.74 -2.78 21.40
CA TYR A 254 0.32 -3.10 21.52
C TYR A 254 -0.25 -2.82 22.91
N TYR A 255 0.28 -1.87 23.69
CA TYR A 255 -0.22 -1.56 25.04
C TYR A 255 -0.44 -2.79 25.94
N SER A 256 0.39 -3.82 25.73
CA SER A 256 0.41 -5.11 26.41
C SER A 256 1.87 -5.61 26.36
N PRO A 257 2.25 -6.67 27.12
CA PRO A 257 3.64 -7.10 27.18
C PRO A 257 4.23 -7.35 25.78
N LYS A 258 5.23 -6.53 25.39
CA LYS A 258 5.78 -6.51 24.02
C LYS A 258 6.29 -7.88 23.56
N TRP A 259 6.84 -8.66 24.50
CA TRP A 259 7.42 -9.97 24.22
C TRP A 259 6.40 -11.00 23.67
N LEU A 260 5.13 -10.93 24.07
CA LEU A 260 4.09 -11.85 23.58
C LEU A 260 3.87 -11.66 22.08
N TRP A 261 3.78 -10.41 21.64
CA TRP A 261 3.64 -10.07 20.23
C TRP A 261 4.92 -10.36 19.44
N GLN A 262 6.09 -10.19 20.06
CA GLN A 262 7.38 -10.53 19.44
C GLN A 262 7.50 -12.04 19.19
N ILE A 263 7.13 -12.88 20.15
CA ILE A 263 7.09 -14.34 19.98
C ILE A 263 6.12 -14.68 18.85
N ARG A 264 4.90 -14.14 18.87
CA ARG A 264 3.91 -14.42 17.83
C ARG A 264 4.41 -14.00 16.44
N GLY A 265 5.05 -12.83 16.34
CA GLY A 265 5.65 -12.33 15.11
C GLY A 265 6.82 -13.18 14.63
N TRP A 266 7.62 -13.72 15.56
CA TRP A 266 8.72 -14.64 15.23
C TRP A 266 8.19 -15.98 14.71
N ILE A 267 7.17 -16.57 15.36
CA ILE A 267 6.50 -17.79 14.87
C ILE A 267 5.95 -17.57 13.46
N ASP A 268 5.34 -16.41 13.21
CA ASP A 268 4.84 -16.06 11.88
C ASP A 268 5.96 -16.06 10.84
N ILE A 269 7.10 -15.44 11.16
CA ILE A 269 8.28 -15.42 10.27
C ILE A 269 8.77 -16.83 9.96
N VAL A 270 8.88 -17.70 10.98
CA VAL A 270 9.33 -19.08 10.83
C VAL A 270 8.40 -19.89 9.93
N LEU A 271 7.09 -19.69 10.03
CA LEU A 271 6.10 -20.36 9.18
C LEU A 271 6.02 -19.77 7.76
N GLY A 272 6.77 -18.69 7.48
CA GLY A 272 6.78 -18.01 6.19
C GLY A 272 5.87 -16.78 6.11
N GLY A 273 5.15 -16.46 7.18
CA GLY A 273 4.38 -15.23 7.37
C GLY A 273 5.27 -14.01 7.57
N ARG A 274 4.71 -12.82 7.78
CA ARG A 274 5.43 -11.53 7.69
C ARG A 274 6.03 -11.04 9.01
N GLY A 275 5.47 -11.44 10.15
CA GLY A 275 5.86 -10.98 11.48
C GLY A 275 5.58 -9.50 11.75
N LEU A 276 6.26 -8.93 12.74
CA LEU A 276 6.07 -7.53 13.20
C LEU A 276 6.78 -6.47 12.33
N MET A 277 6.97 -6.71 11.04
CA MET A 277 7.91 -5.92 10.21
C MET A 277 7.28 -4.76 9.44
N ALA A 278 5.96 -4.59 9.44
CA ALA A 278 5.35 -3.56 8.59
C ALA A 278 5.49 -2.16 9.21
N LYS A 279 6.43 -1.38 8.66
CA LYS A 279 6.45 0.07 8.82
C LYS A 279 5.27 0.69 8.06
N ARG A 280 4.47 1.45 8.79
CA ARG A 280 3.34 2.23 8.27
C ARG A 280 3.81 3.29 7.28
N ARG A 281 2.92 3.69 6.38
CA ARG A 281 3.13 4.80 5.44
C ARG A 281 3.32 6.12 6.19
N ASN A 282 2.37 6.45 7.06
CA ASN A 282 2.38 7.61 7.94
C ASN A 282 1.73 7.21 9.28
N PRO A 283 2.38 7.42 10.44
CA PRO A 283 1.81 7.06 11.74
C PRO A 283 0.50 7.80 12.09
N ARG A 284 0.31 9.03 11.60
CA ARG A 284 -0.83 9.90 11.97
C ARG A 284 -2.08 9.71 11.09
N LEU A 285 -1.87 9.23 9.85
CA LEU A 285 -2.91 9.14 8.83
C LEU A 285 -3.15 7.68 8.45
N ILE A 286 -4.15 7.07 9.10
CA ILE A 286 -4.60 5.70 8.82
C ILE A 286 -5.64 5.71 7.69
N ARG A 287 -5.51 4.75 6.77
CA ARG A 287 -6.45 4.50 5.67
C ARG A 287 -6.75 3.01 5.56
N VAL A 288 -7.88 2.69 4.94
CA VAL A 288 -8.20 1.31 4.56
C VAL A 288 -7.09 0.78 3.64
N GLY A 289 -6.59 -0.41 3.94
CA GLY A 289 -5.46 -1.06 3.28
C GLY A 289 -4.09 -0.79 3.91
N ASP A 290 -3.98 0.20 4.80
CA ASP A 290 -2.71 0.42 5.51
C ASP A 290 -2.34 -0.78 6.37
N ARG A 291 -1.04 -1.04 6.48
CA ARG A 291 -0.49 -2.14 7.26
C ARG A 291 0.13 -1.64 8.56
N ILE A 292 -0.19 -2.35 9.64
CA ILE A 292 0.30 -2.12 10.99
C ILE A 292 0.86 -3.44 11.47
N ASP A 293 2.17 -3.63 11.37
CA ASP A 293 2.80 -4.95 11.57
C ASP A 293 2.17 -6.04 10.67
N PHE A 294 1.62 -7.11 11.24
CA PHE A 294 0.87 -8.12 10.48
C PHE A 294 -0.62 -7.79 10.32
N TRP A 295 -1.09 -6.64 10.80
CA TRP A 295 -2.47 -6.21 10.63
C TRP A 295 -2.66 -5.40 9.36
N ILE A 296 -3.85 -5.52 8.78
CA ILE A 296 -4.33 -4.75 7.63
C ILE A 296 -5.57 -4.00 8.08
N VAL A 297 -5.62 -2.69 7.86
CA VAL A 297 -6.81 -1.88 8.12
C VAL A 297 -7.88 -2.24 7.10
N THR A 298 -9.01 -2.80 7.54
CA THR A 298 -10.14 -3.17 6.66
C THR A 298 -11.30 -2.20 6.76
N PHE A 299 -11.44 -1.50 7.89
CA PHE A 299 -12.46 -0.46 8.07
C PHE A 299 -11.89 0.65 8.95
N TYR A 300 -12.15 1.89 8.56
CA TYR A 300 -11.73 3.07 9.30
C TYR A 300 -12.80 4.16 9.23
N GLN A 301 -13.23 4.63 10.41
CA GLN A 301 -14.17 5.71 10.58
C GLN A 301 -13.71 6.60 11.73
N ASN A 302 -13.65 7.91 11.51
CA ASN A 302 -13.24 8.89 12.51
C ASN A 302 -14.24 10.07 12.51
N LEU A 303 -15.46 9.82 12.99
CA LEU A 303 -16.45 10.87 13.23
C LEU A 303 -16.23 11.47 14.64
N PRO A 304 -16.76 12.66 14.95
CA PRO A 304 -16.55 13.32 16.25
C PRO A 304 -16.86 12.41 17.45
N HIS A 305 -18.01 11.75 17.44
CA HIS A 305 -18.45 10.90 18.57
C HIS A 305 -18.45 9.40 18.25
N ASN A 306 -18.29 9.02 16.98
CA ASN A 306 -18.37 7.63 16.55
C ASN A 306 -17.11 7.23 15.76
N LYS A 307 -16.25 6.45 16.41
CA LYS A 307 -14.95 6.06 15.87
C LYS A 307 -14.83 4.55 15.80
N VAL A 308 -14.35 4.06 14.66
CA VAL A 308 -14.20 2.63 14.41
C VAL A 308 -12.89 2.38 13.68
N LEU A 309 -12.11 1.42 14.18
CA LEU A 309 -10.94 0.89 13.48
C LEU A 309 -11.03 -0.63 13.48
N ARG A 310 -11.08 -1.25 12.30
CA ARG A 310 -11.04 -2.69 12.14
C ARG A 310 -9.76 -3.10 11.44
N LEU A 311 -9.11 -4.10 12.02
CA LEU A 311 -7.88 -4.70 11.54
C LEU A 311 -8.13 -6.18 11.23
N LYS A 312 -7.71 -6.66 10.07
CA LYS A 312 -7.62 -8.10 9.77
C LYS A 312 -6.16 -8.56 9.90
N ALA A 313 -5.95 -9.72 10.49
CA ALA A 313 -4.63 -10.31 10.61
C ALA A 313 -4.17 -10.92 9.28
N ASP A 314 -2.93 -10.66 8.90
CA ASP A 314 -2.21 -11.22 7.74
C ASP A 314 -1.04 -12.10 8.19
N MET A 315 -1.32 -12.93 9.20
CA MET A 315 -0.39 -13.90 9.77
C MET A 315 -0.88 -15.32 9.45
N ILE A 316 0.05 -16.27 9.44
CA ILE A 316 -0.29 -17.68 9.24
C ILE A 316 -0.97 -18.20 10.51
N THR A 317 -2.26 -18.49 10.40
CA THR A 317 -3.10 -19.08 11.44
C THR A 317 -4.05 -20.11 10.84
N PRO A 318 -4.50 -21.12 11.60
CA PRO A 318 -5.53 -22.08 11.18
C PRO A 318 -6.93 -21.45 11.23
N GLY A 319 -7.10 -20.28 10.63
CA GLY A 319 -8.31 -19.46 10.69
C GLY A 319 -8.03 -18.00 10.38
N ASP A 320 -9.08 -17.22 10.16
CA ASP A 320 -9.00 -15.78 9.93
C ASP A 320 -9.27 -15.02 11.24
N ALA A 321 -8.52 -13.93 11.48
CA ALA A 321 -8.63 -13.15 12.72
C ALA A 321 -8.83 -11.67 12.44
N TRP A 322 -9.65 -11.01 13.26
CA TRP A 322 -9.86 -9.56 13.24
C TRP A 322 -9.76 -8.97 14.64
N LEU A 323 -9.34 -7.71 14.69
CA LEU A 323 -9.34 -6.89 15.88
C LEU A 323 -10.08 -5.59 15.56
N GLN A 324 -11.18 -5.35 16.28
CA GLN A 324 -12.01 -4.17 16.10
C GLN A 324 -11.99 -3.30 17.35
N PHE A 325 -11.73 -2.01 17.15
CA PHE A 325 -11.87 -0.98 18.16
C PHE A 325 -13.06 -0.11 17.79
N THR A 326 -13.92 0.14 18.77
CA THR A 326 -15.16 0.88 18.57
C THR A 326 -15.36 1.84 19.73
N ILE A 327 -15.68 3.10 19.44
CA ILE A 327 -16.05 4.12 20.42
C ILE A 327 -17.40 4.67 19.99
N HIS A 328 -18.39 4.52 20.87
CA HIS A 328 -19.73 5.06 20.68
C HIS A 328 -20.16 5.84 21.92
N PRO A 329 -20.88 6.97 21.77
CA PRO A 329 -21.42 7.68 22.92
C PRO A 329 -22.49 6.82 23.58
N LEU A 330 -22.61 6.92 24.90
CA LEU A 330 -23.74 6.36 25.63
C LEU A 330 -24.93 7.34 25.55
N GLU A 331 -26.10 6.93 26.04
CA GLU A 331 -27.28 7.81 26.13
C GLU A 331 -27.01 9.06 26.98
N ASP A 332 -26.01 8.98 27.87
CA ASP A 332 -25.43 10.08 28.64
C ASP A 332 -24.33 10.78 27.82
N GLU A 333 -24.57 12.03 27.38
CA GLU A 333 -23.68 12.78 26.47
C GLU A 333 -22.27 13.04 27.02
N GLU A 334 -22.03 12.80 28.32
CA GLU A 334 -20.72 12.94 28.95
C GLU A 334 -19.88 11.66 28.92
N LYS A 335 -20.47 10.51 28.57
CA LYS A 335 -19.78 9.21 28.57
C LYS A 335 -19.81 8.51 27.22
N ALA A 336 -18.74 7.77 26.94
CA ALA A 336 -18.64 6.90 25.79
C ALA A 336 -18.18 5.49 26.19
N LEU A 337 -18.59 4.51 25.39
CA LEU A 337 -18.18 3.12 25.55
C LEU A 337 -17.06 2.81 24.56
N PHE A 338 -15.85 2.62 25.07
CA PHE A 338 -14.76 2.05 24.30
C PHE A 338 -14.84 0.53 24.35
N THR A 339 -14.82 -0.11 23.19
CA THR A 339 -14.93 -1.56 23.04
C THR A 339 -13.87 -2.10 22.11
N LEU A 340 -13.11 -3.08 22.60
CA LEU A 340 -12.19 -3.91 21.83
C LEU A 340 -12.84 -5.28 21.64
N THR A 341 -13.01 -5.71 20.39
CA THR A 341 -13.48 -7.05 20.06
C THR A 341 -12.47 -7.77 19.18
N ALA A 342 -12.02 -8.93 19.63
CA ALA A 342 -11.22 -9.86 18.85
C ALA A 342 -12.16 -10.92 18.25
N TYR A 343 -12.20 -11.03 16.93
CA TYR A 343 -12.98 -12.04 16.20
C TYR A 343 -12.04 -13.08 15.60
N PHE A 344 -12.46 -14.33 15.57
CA PHE A 344 -11.73 -15.43 14.97
C PHE A 344 -12.67 -16.42 14.29
N GLU A 345 -12.40 -16.70 13.03
CA GLU A 345 -13.08 -17.70 12.22
C GLU A 345 -12.19 -18.94 12.10
N PRO A 346 -12.47 -20.02 12.85
CA PRO A 346 -11.64 -21.21 12.85
C PRO A 346 -11.78 -22.02 11.56
N HIS A 347 -10.66 -22.39 10.93
CA HIS A 347 -10.66 -23.35 9.83
C HIS A 347 -10.52 -24.78 10.36
N GLY A 348 -11.65 -25.51 10.42
CA GLY A 348 -11.70 -26.88 10.91
C GLY A 348 -11.28 -27.02 12.39
N ILE A 349 -11.02 -28.25 12.83
CA ILE A 349 -10.73 -28.56 14.25
C ILE A 349 -9.45 -27.87 14.75
N LEU A 350 -8.42 -27.75 13.88
CA LEU A 350 -7.16 -27.09 14.24
C LEU A 350 -7.37 -25.60 14.57
N GLY A 351 -8.34 -24.94 13.94
CA GLY A 351 -8.71 -23.56 14.27
C GLY A 351 -9.28 -23.43 15.68
N TYR A 352 -10.18 -24.33 16.06
CA TYR A 352 -10.75 -24.36 17.42
C TYR A 352 -9.67 -24.64 18.46
N LEU A 353 -8.82 -25.65 18.23
CA LEU A 353 -7.70 -25.96 19.13
C LEU A 353 -6.75 -24.77 19.30
N TYR A 354 -6.44 -24.08 18.20
CA TYR A 354 -5.61 -22.89 18.23
C TYR A 354 -6.23 -21.79 19.10
N TRP A 355 -7.49 -21.44 18.86
CA TRP A 355 -8.17 -20.40 19.64
C TRP A 355 -8.20 -20.71 21.14
N TYR A 356 -8.63 -21.92 21.50
CA TYR A 356 -8.75 -22.31 22.91
C TYR A 356 -7.38 -22.45 23.61
N SER A 357 -6.34 -22.87 22.89
CA SER A 357 -4.98 -22.92 23.45
C SER A 357 -4.43 -21.56 23.88
N LEU A 358 -4.88 -20.49 23.22
CA LEU A 358 -4.45 -19.11 23.47
C LEU A 358 -5.44 -18.31 24.32
N TYR A 359 -6.57 -18.90 24.74
CA TYR A 359 -7.67 -18.21 25.40
C TYR A 359 -7.22 -17.37 26.61
N PHE A 360 -6.45 -17.95 27.54
CA PHE A 360 -5.97 -17.22 28.72
C PHE A 360 -4.98 -16.10 28.38
N ILE A 361 -4.20 -16.30 27.32
CA ILE A 361 -3.23 -15.31 26.84
C ILE A 361 -4.00 -14.13 26.21
N HIS A 362 -4.96 -14.41 25.33
CA HIS A 362 -5.84 -13.40 24.71
C HIS A 362 -6.57 -12.57 25.76
N LYS A 363 -7.17 -13.22 26.76
CA LYS A 363 -7.84 -12.55 27.86
C LYS A 363 -6.94 -11.56 28.59
N THR A 364 -5.70 -11.95 28.87
CA THR A 364 -4.73 -11.07 29.54
C THR A 364 -4.29 -9.92 28.63
N ILE A 365 -3.98 -10.22 27.36
CA ILE A 365 -3.53 -9.21 26.38
C ILE A 365 -4.60 -8.16 26.14
N PHE A 366 -5.82 -8.57 25.76
CA PHE A 366 -6.87 -7.64 25.36
C PHE A 366 -7.40 -6.82 26.52
N LYS A 367 -7.50 -7.40 27.72
CA LYS A 367 -7.82 -6.65 28.93
C LYS A 367 -6.77 -5.57 29.22
N THR A 368 -5.48 -5.93 29.17
CA THR A 368 -4.38 -4.97 29.40
C THR A 368 -4.38 -3.85 28.35
N MET A 369 -4.67 -4.19 27.09
CA MET A 369 -4.80 -3.21 26.00
C MET A 369 -5.86 -2.17 26.33
N VAL A 370 -7.06 -2.62 26.69
CA VAL A 370 -8.16 -1.72 27.03
C VAL A 370 -7.82 -0.84 28.23
N GLU A 371 -7.26 -1.42 29.28
CA GLU A 371 -6.86 -0.69 30.49
C GLU A 371 -5.83 0.40 30.21
N ARG A 372 -4.79 0.09 29.44
CA ARG A 372 -3.70 1.05 29.15
C ARG A 372 -4.07 2.09 28.11
N MET A 373 -4.88 1.75 27.10
CA MET A 373 -5.34 2.72 26.11
C MET A 373 -6.26 3.78 26.72
N THR A 374 -7.05 3.40 27.72
CA THR A 374 -8.00 4.25 28.43
C THR A 374 -7.46 4.84 29.73
N ALA A 375 -6.19 4.56 30.08
CA ALA A 375 -5.59 5.12 31.29
C ALA A 375 -5.37 6.63 31.10
N VAL A 376 -5.98 7.46 31.93
CA VAL A 376 -5.72 8.91 31.91
C VAL A 376 -4.24 9.14 32.21
N ASP A 377 -3.54 9.89 31.34
CA ASP A 377 -2.14 10.26 31.57
C ASP A 377 -2.11 11.21 32.78
N PRO A 378 -1.39 10.91 33.88
CA PRO A 378 -1.32 11.79 35.04
C PRO A 378 -0.50 13.08 34.79
N THR A 379 -0.15 13.39 33.54
CA THR A 379 0.77 14.48 33.17
C THR A 379 0.08 15.72 32.60
N HIS A 380 -1.25 15.78 32.66
CA HIS A 380 -2.02 17.00 32.38
C HIS A 380 -2.90 17.38 33.58
N THR A 381 -2.26 17.88 34.63
CA THR A 381 -2.83 18.79 35.63
C THR A 381 -1.87 19.95 35.83
#